data_AF-A0A535UDJ7-F1
#
_entry.id   AF-A0A535UDJ7-F1
#
_cell.length_a   1.000
_cell.length_b   1.000
_cell.length_c   1.000
_cell.angle_alpha   90.00
_cell.angle_beta   90.00
_cell.angle_gamma   90.00
#
_symmetry.space_group_name_H-M   'P 1'
#
loop_
_entity.id
_entity.type
_entity.pdbx_description
1 polymer ?
#
loop_
_entity_poly.entity_id
_entity_poly.type
_entity_poly.pdbx_seq_one_letter_code
_entity_poly.pdbx_strand_id
1 'polypeptide(L)'
;YLGRPVPERVTGTDLLPELAQRCAATGYRLYLLGAAPGIAEAAGARLQELAPGLVIAGTYAGSPAPNEEEEIIERVRAAHADVLCVAYGAPAQDLWIWRNLARLPVAVAIGVGGAYDFLSGRQQRAPVFLRKLGLEWLYRLYREPWRWRRMLALPRFAMRVILRGRKNHDA
;
A
#
# COMPACT_ATOMS: atom_id res chain seq x y z
N TYR A 1 2.99 17.51 -20.55
CA TYR A 1 3.45 16.10 -20.44
C TYR A 1 4.98 16.17 -20.34
N LEU A 2 5.62 15.67 -19.28
CA LEU A 2 7.04 15.94 -18.97
C LEU A 2 8.06 15.24 -19.92
N GLY A 3 7.64 14.73 -21.08
CA GLY A 3 8.51 14.07 -22.08
C GLY A 3 9.17 12.76 -21.63
N ARG A 4 8.92 12.31 -20.39
CA ARG A 4 9.49 11.11 -19.77
C ARG A 4 8.35 10.24 -19.23
N PRO A 5 7.79 9.31 -20.02
CA PRO A 5 6.75 8.42 -19.54
C PRO A 5 7.30 7.52 -18.43
N VAL A 6 6.46 7.22 -17.43
CA VAL A 6 6.79 6.22 -16.40
C VAL A 6 6.94 4.87 -17.11
N PRO A 7 8.03 4.12 -16.89
CA PRO A 7 8.34 2.93 -17.68
C PRO A 7 7.32 1.81 -17.47
N GLU A 8 6.80 1.67 -16.25
CA GLU A 8 5.84 0.64 -15.91
C GLU A 8 4.95 1.03 -14.72
N ARG A 9 3.91 0.23 -14.51
CA ARG A 9 3.01 0.36 -13.36
C ARG A 9 3.53 -0.52 -12.22
N VAL A 10 3.92 0.11 -11.11
CA VAL A 10 4.25 -0.58 -9.85
C VAL A 10 3.12 -0.38 -8.85
N THR A 11 2.59 -1.47 -8.28
CA THR A 11 1.58 -1.39 -7.20
C THR A 11 2.20 -1.72 -5.86
N GLY A 12 1.57 -1.29 -4.74
CA GLY A 12 2.04 -1.62 -3.40
C GLY A 12 2.14 -3.13 -3.12
N THR A 13 1.29 -3.94 -3.77
CA THR A 13 1.36 -5.41 -3.69
C THR A 13 2.54 -6.00 -4.46
N ASP A 14 3.07 -5.29 -5.46
CA ASP A 14 4.29 -5.69 -6.18
C ASP A 14 5.55 -5.20 -5.43
N LEU A 15 5.44 -4.06 -4.74
CA LEU A 15 6.54 -3.46 -3.98
C LEU A 15 6.95 -4.27 -2.74
N LEU A 16 5.97 -4.79 -1.98
CA LEU A 16 6.26 -5.46 -0.70
C LEU A 16 7.15 -6.71 -0.84
N PRO A 17 6.92 -7.62 -1.81
CA PRO A 17 7.84 -8.75 -2.03
C PRO A 17 9.27 -8.32 -2.37
N GLU A 18 9.45 -7.31 -3.23
CA GLU A 18 10.77 -6.79 -3.61
C GLU A 18 11.47 -6.11 -2.41
N LEU A 19 10.71 -5.36 -1.61
CA LEU A 19 11.21 -4.75 -0.37
C LEU A 19 11.62 -5.82 0.64
N ALA A 20 10.80 -6.87 0.79
CA ALA A 20 11.11 -8.01 1.66
C ALA A 20 12.40 -8.72 1.24
N GLN A 21 12.62 -8.95 -0.05
CA GLN A 21 13.87 -9.54 -0.54
C GLN A 21 15.08 -8.66 -0.21
N ARG A 22 14.95 -7.34 -0.37
CA ARG A 22 16.03 -6.39 0.01
C ARG A 22 16.29 -6.43 1.50
N CYS A 23 15.26 -6.38 2.33
CA CYS A 23 15.39 -6.48 3.79
C CYS A 23 16.06 -7.79 4.22
N ALA A 24 15.70 -8.92 3.60
CA ALA A 24 16.34 -10.20 3.86
C ALA A 24 17.83 -10.18 3.50
N ALA A 25 18.21 -9.56 2.37
CA ALA A 25 19.59 -9.49 1.92
C ALA A 25 20.46 -8.54 2.78
N THR A 26 19.88 -7.48 3.34
CA THR A 26 20.62 -6.49 4.16
C THR A 26 20.50 -6.71 5.66
N GLY A 27 19.61 -7.59 6.11
CA GLY A 27 19.28 -7.78 7.52
C GLY A 27 18.36 -6.70 8.10
N TYR A 28 17.77 -5.83 7.27
CA TYR A 28 16.83 -4.83 7.75
C TYR A 28 15.52 -5.46 8.25
N ARG A 29 14.99 -4.90 9.33
CA ARG A 29 13.83 -5.41 10.06
C ARG A 29 12.57 -4.67 9.61
N LEU A 30 11.60 -5.41 9.11
CA LEU A 30 10.35 -4.89 8.57
C LEU A 30 9.25 -4.89 9.64
N TYR A 31 8.53 -3.79 9.81
CA TYR A 31 7.35 -3.70 10.68
C TYR A 31 6.08 -3.47 9.86
N LEU A 32 5.03 -4.24 10.14
CA LEU A 32 3.76 -4.18 9.43
C LEU A 32 2.66 -3.57 10.30
N LEU A 33 2.27 -2.33 10.00
CA LEU A 33 1.25 -1.58 10.71
C LEU A 33 -0.03 -1.45 9.86
N GLY A 34 -1.21 -1.62 10.47
CA GLY A 34 -2.49 -1.44 9.78
C GLY A 34 -3.18 -2.74 9.37
N ALA A 35 -4.25 -2.58 8.58
CA ALA A 35 -5.22 -3.63 8.23
C ALA A 35 -6.03 -4.17 9.42
N ALA A 36 -6.95 -5.09 9.14
CA ALA A 36 -7.74 -5.75 10.17
C ALA A 36 -6.87 -6.69 11.03
N PRO A 37 -7.26 -6.99 12.28
CA PRO A 37 -6.54 -7.93 13.13
C PRO A 37 -6.27 -9.27 12.42
N GLY A 38 -5.03 -9.75 12.48
CA GLY A 38 -4.58 -11.00 11.85
C GLY A 38 -4.12 -10.85 10.39
N ILE A 39 -4.42 -9.73 9.72
CA ILE A 39 -4.08 -9.54 8.29
C ILE A 39 -2.61 -9.16 8.10
N ALA A 40 -2.05 -8.32 8.97
CA ALA A 40 -0.64 -7.96 8.92
C ALA A 40 0.24 -9.17 9.27
N GLU A 41 -0.17 -9.98 10.24
CA GLU A 41 0.49 -11.22 10.66
C GLU A 41 0.57 -12.22 9.49
N ALA A 42 -0.58 -12.49 8.85
CA ALA A 42 -0.65 -13.39 7.70
C ALA A 42 0.16 -12.86 6.51
N ALA A 43 0.14 -11.54 6.25
CA ALA A 43 0.97 -10.93 5.22
C ALA A 43 2.47 -11.07 5.54
N GLY A 44 2.86 -10.90 6.82
CA GLY A 44 4.24 -11.09 7.28
C GLY A 44 4.73 -12.53 7.08
N ALA A 45 3.92 -13.52 7.47
CA ALA A 45 4.25 -14.93 7.24
C ALA A 45 4.45 -15.21 5.74
N ARG A 46 3.55 -14.70 4.89
CA ARG A 46 3.69 -14.86 3.43
C ARG A 46 4.95 -14.18 2.87
N LEU A 47 5.33 -13.02 3.40
CA LEU A 47 6.57 -12.35 2.98
C LEU A 47 7.82 -13.13 3.40
N GLN A 48 7.82 -13.79 4.56
CA GLN A 48 8.93 -14.63 4.99
C GLN A 48 9.08 -15.89 4.13
N GLU A 49 7.98 -16.46 3.62
CA GLU A 49 8.04 -17.53 2.63
C GLU A 49 8.65 -17.06 1.30
N LEU A 50 8.33 -15.83 0.88
CA LEU A 50 8.81 -15.25 -0.38
C LEU A 50 10.25 -14.72 -0.30
N ALA A 51 10.72 -14.38 0.90
CA ALA A 51 12.05 -13.84 1.15
C ALA A 51 12.68 -14.53 2.38
N PRO A 52 13.27 -15.72 2.21
CA PRO A 52 13.96 -16.41 3.28
C PRO A 52 15.05 -15.53 3.91
N GLY A 53 15.08 -15.45 5.24
CA GLY A 53 15.97 -14.56 5.99
C GLY A 53 15.36 -13.19 6.34
N LEU A 54 14.16 -12.88 5.85
CA LEU A 54 13.43 -11.68 6.25
C LEU A 54 13.09 -11.70 7.75
N VAL A 55 13.41 -10.60 8.42
CA VAL A 55 13.01 -10.37 9.81
C VAL A 55 11.77 -9.47 9.83
N ILE A 56 10.63 -10.05 10.25
CA ILE A 56 9.45 -9.27 10.64
C ILE A 56 9.65 -8.85 12.10
N ALA A 57 9.97 -7.57 12.32
CA ALA A 57 10.22 -6.99 13.64
C ALA A 57 8.95 -6.94 14.51
N GLY A 58 7.78 -6.83 13.87
CA GLY A 58 6.50 -6.87 14.53
C GLY A 58 5.34 -6.56 13.59
N THR A 59 4.14 -6.86 14.06
CA THR A 59 2.88 -6.53 13.40
C THR A 59 1.94 -5.89 14.40
N TYR A 60 1.15 -4.93 13.94
CA TYR A 60 0.11 -4.32 14.77
C TYR A 60 -1.00 -3.78 13.88
N ALA A 61 -2.25 -4.14 14.17
CA ALA A 61 -3.39 -3.61 13.43
C ALA A 61 -3.51 -2.10 13.66
N GLY A 62 -3.70 -1.68 14.92
CA GLY A 62 -3.80 -0.28 15.34
C GLY A 62 -4.80 0.56 14.53
N SER A 63 -4.78 1.86 14.75
CA SER A 63 -5.55 2.80 13.94
C SER A 63 -4.78 4.11 13.70
N PRO A 64 -5.17 4.91 12.68
CA PRO A 64 -4.55 6.22 12.45
C PRO A 64 -5.05 7.29 13.46
N ALA A 65 -5.78 6.89 14.50
CA ALA A 65 -6.32 7.82 15.48
C ALA A 65 -5.20 8.45 16.34
N PRO A 66 -5.24 9.77 16.59
CA PRO A 66 -4.19 10.46 17.35
C PRO A 66 -3.91 9.87 18.74
N ASN A 67 -4.93 9.34 19.41
CA ASN A 67 -4.79 8.76 20.75
C ASN A 67 -4.04 7.41 20.78
N GLU A 68 -3.83 6.76 19.63
CA GLU A 68 -3.04 5.51 19.53
C GLU A 68 -1.60 5.76 19.06
N GLU A 69 -1.26 6.98 18.63
CA GLU A 69 0.04 7.28 18.00
C GLU A 69 1.22 6.97 18.92
N GLU A 70 1.13 7.32 20.20
CA GLU A 70 2.19 7.07 21.18
C GLU A 70 2.48 5.58 21.33
N GLU A 71 1.42 4.79 21.50
CA GLU A 71 1.53 3.33 21.64
C GLU A 71 2.16 2.72 20.39
N ILE A 72 1.71 3.15 19.20
CA ILE A 72 2.24 2.65 17.94
C ILE A 72 3.72 2.99 17.81
N ILE A 73 4.13 4.23 18.08
CA ILE A 73 5.52 4.67 17.98
C ILE A 73 6.40 3.85 18.94
N GLU A 74 5.96 3.64 20.18
CA GLU A 74 6.73 2.87 21.16
C GLU A 74 6.81 1.38 20.81
N ARG A 75 5.75 0.79 20.23
CA ARG A 75 5.81 -0.58 19.69
C ARG A 75 6.84 -0.69 18.55
N VAL A 76 6.85 0.28 17.63
CA VAL A 76 7.82 0.32 16.53
C VAL A 76 9.25 0.51 17.06
N ARG A 77 9.43 1.36 18.08
CA ARG A 77 10.71 1.60 18.76
C ARG A 77 11.22 0.32 19.42
N ALA A 78 10.41 -0.32 20.24
CA ALA A 78 10.76 -1.53 20.98
C ALA A 78 11.07 -2.71 20.06
N ALA A 79 10.46 -2.75 18.86
CA ALA A 79 10.72 -3.77 17.87
C ALA A 79 12.05 -3.57 17.10
N HIS A 80 12.72 -2.42 17.28
CA HIS A 80 13.89 -2.00 16.52
C HIS A 80 13.66 -2.16 15.02
N ALA A 81 12.57 -1.59 14.51
CA ALA A 81 12.25 -1.65 13.09
C ALA A 81 13.13 -0.68 12.28
N ASP A 82 13.56 -1.10 11.09
CA ASP A 82 14.27 -0.23 10.14
C ASP A 82 13.31 0.36 9.10
N VAL A 83 12.29 -0.43 8.73
CA VAL A 83 11.32 -0.12 7.68
C VAL A 83 9.90 -0.33 8.20
N LEU A 84 9.08 0.71 8.16
CA LEU A 84 7.67 0.69 8.56
C LEU A 84 6.76 0.70 7.33
N CYS A 85 5.94 -0.34 7.17
CA CYS A 85 4.90 -0.40 6.15
C CYS A 85 3.52 -0.14 6.79
N VAL A 86 2.77 0.84 6.27
CA VAL A 86 1.50 1.32 6.87
C VAL A 86 0.31 1.05 5.96
N ALA A 87 -0.71 0.34 6.46
CA ALA A 87 -1.89 -0.10 5.73
C ALA A 87 -3.20 0.45 6.32
N TYR A 88 -3.27 1.76 6.58
CA TYR A 88 -4.51 2.45 6.98
C TYR A 88 -5.39 2.87 5.80
N GLY A 89 -4.88 2.69 4.58
CA GLY A 89 -5.54 3.15 3.36
C GLY A 89 -5.33 4.64 3.12
N ALA A 90 -5.42 5.04 1.85
CA ALA A 90 -5.32 6.43 1.47
C ALA A 90 -6.62 7.19 1.81
N PRO A 91 -6.54 8.42 2.36
CA PRO A 91 -5.31 9.20 2.63
C PRO A 91 -4.75 9.03 4.05
N ALA A 92 -5.40 8.25 4.91
CA ALA A 92 -5.09 8.18 6.34
C ALA A 92 -3.65 7.72 6.63
N GLN A 93 -3.13 6.75 5.85
CA GLN A 93 -1.75 6.28 6.00
C GLN A 93 -0.72 7.39 5.77
N ASP A 94 -0.91 8.24 4.75
CA ASP A 94 0.05 9.26 4.36
C ASP A 94 0.02 10.42 5.36
N LEU A 95 -1.17 10.79 5.81
CA LEU A 95 -1.35 11.79 6.87
C LEU A 95 -0.76 11.32 8.19
N TRP A 96 -1.00 10.06 8.58
CA TRP A 96 -0.45 9.51 9.81
C TRP A 96 1.09 9.48 9.78
N ILE A 97 1.69 9.04 8.67
CA ILE A 97 3.15 9.05 8.50
C ILE A 97 3.66 10.50 8.60
N TRP A 98 3.03 11.44 7.89
CA TRP A 98 3.45 12.84 7.90
C TRP A 98 3.41 13.47 9.30
N ARG A 99 2.34 13.24 10.07
CA ARG A 99 2.22 13.75 11.45
C ARG A 99 3.29 13.20 12.39
N ASN A 100 3.69 11.95 12.20
CA ASN A 100 4.60 11.24 13.11
C ASN A 100 6.04 11.15 12.60
N LEU A 101 6.34 11.72 11.42
CA LEU A 101 7.61 11.54 10.73
C LEU A 101 8.83 11.87 11.60
N ALA A 102 8.76 12.94 12.39
CA ALA A 102 9.84 13.37 13.26
C ALA A 102 10.07 12.45 14.49
N ARG A 103 9.09 11.61 14.82
CA ARG A 103 9.07 10.77 16.03
C ARG A 103 9.33 9.30 15.73
N LEU A 104 9.08 8.90 14.49
CA LEU A 104 9.21 7.52 14.02
C LEU A 104 10.68 7.07 14.03
N PRO A 105 11.02 6.00 14.77
CA PRO A 105 12.40 5.52 14.90
C PRO A 105 12.80 4.57 13.75
N VAL A 106 12.45 4.92 12.51
CA VAL A 106 12.70 4.09 11.31
C VAL A 106 13.38 4.91 10.23
N ALA A 107 14.19 4.26 9.39
CA ALA A 107 14.83 4.91 8.25
C ALA A 107 13.84 5.16 7.10
N VAL A 108 12.84 4.28 6.96
CA VAL A 108 11.82 4.36 5.90
C VAL A 108 10.44 4.10 6.48
N ALA A 109 9.48 4.98 6.17
CA ALA A 109 8.06 4.76 6.40
C ALA A 109 7.29 4.89 5.09
N ILE A 110 6.49 3.87 4.75
CA ILE A 110 5.78 3.82 3.46
C ILE A 110 4.34 3.35 3.62
N GLY A 111 3.43 4.07 2.99
CA GLY A 111 2.04 3.66 2.88
C GLY A 111 1.85 2.57 1.81
N VAL A 112 1.31 1.42 2.20
CA VAL A 112 1.13 0.25 1.30
C VAL A 112 -0.33 -0.05 0.95
N GLY A 113 -1.27 0.73 1.49
CA GLY A 113 -2.69 0.58 1.20
C GLY A 113 -3.20 -0.83 1.52
N GLY A 114 -4.08 -1.36 0.66
CA GLY A 114 -4.66 -2.70 0.83
C GLY A 114 -3.73 -3.86 0.44
N ALA A 115 -2.40 -3.66 0.40
CA ALA A 115 -1.48 -4.70 -0.04
C ALA A 115 -1.51 -5.95 0.87
N TYR A 116 -1.73 -5.77 2.18
CA TYR A 116 -1.82 -6.90 3.12
C TYR A 116 -3.03 -7.79 2.86
N ASP A 117 -4.17 -7.26 2.43
CA ASP A 117 -5.33 -8.08 2.06
C ASP A 117 -5.01 -9.06 0.91
N PHE A 118 -4.14 -8.66 -0.03
CA PHE A 118 -3.73 -9.53 -1.13
C PHE A 118 -2.67 -10.55 -0.69
N LEU A 119 -1.71 -10.13 0.13
CA LEU A 119 -0.65 -11.01 0.63
C LEU A 119 -1.18 -12.06 1.61
N SER A 120 -2.13 -11.69 2.48
CA SER A 120 -2.79 -12.61 3.42
C SER A 120 -3.77 -13.58 2.74
N GLY A 121 -4.03 -13.44 1.44
CA GLY A 121 -4.99 -14.26 0.69
C GLY A 121 -6.47 -13.87 0.89
N ARG A 122 -6.76 -12.89 1.76
CA ARG A 122 -8.12 -12.38 2.01
C ARG A 122 -8.78 -11.81 0.76
N GLN A 123 -8.04 -11.09 -0.07
CA GLN A 123 -8.49 -10.60 -1.37
C GLN A 123 -7.71 -11.27 -2.50
N GLN A 124 -8.43 -11.92 -3.42
CA GLN A 124 -7.84 -12.38 -4.68
C GLN A 124 -7.60 -11.20 -5.64
N ARG A 125 -6.38 -11.12 -6.21
CA ARG A 125 -6.02 -10.17 -7.27
C ARG A 125 -6.82 -10.46 -8.54
N ALA A 126 -7.00 -9.44 -9.38
CA ALA A 126 -7.57 -9.64 -10.72
C ALA A 126 -6.65 -10.54 -11.56
N PRO A 127 -7.20 -11.42 -12.42
CA PRO A 127 -6.44 -12.16 -13.42
C PRO A 127 -5.43 -11.30 -14.17
N VAL A 128 -4.27 -11.87 -14.54
CA VAL A 128 -3.17 -11.15 -15.21
C VAL A 128 -3.67 -10.37 -16.44
N PHE A 129 -4.55 -10.98 -17.25
CA PHE A 129 -5.05 -10.33 -18.47
C PHE A 129 -5.84 -9.04 -18.15
N LEU A 130 -6.71 -9.05 -17.12
CA LEU A 130 -7.44 -7.85 -16.71
C LEU A 130 -6.52 -6.77 -16.14
N ARG A 131 -5.45 -7.17 -15.43
CA ARG A 131 -4.43 -6.24 -14.94
C ARG A 131 -3.66 -5.58 -16.09
N LYS A 132 -3.31 -6.34 -17.13
CA LYS A 132 -2.65 -5.82 -18.34
C LYS A 132 -3.56 -4.90 -19.15
N LEU A 133 -4.87 -5.16 -19.17
CA LEU A 133 -5.87 -4.30 -19.81
C LEU A 133 -6.28 -3.07 -18.96
N GLY A 134 -5.73 -2.90 -17.76
CA GLY A 134 -6.13 -1.82 -16.85
C GLY A 134 -7.55 -1.95 -16.28
N LEU A 135 -8.18 -3.12 -16.43
CA LEU A 135 -9.54 -3.43 -15.99
C LEU A 135 -9.61 -3.94 -14.53
N GLU A 136 -8.52 -3.80 -13.79
CA GLU A 136 -8.45 -4.22 -12.38
C GLU A 136 -9.51 -3.51 -11.52
N TRP A 137 -9.83 -2.25 -11.83
CA TRP A 137 -10.92 -1.53 -11.17
C TRP A 137 -12.28 -2.19 -11.46
N LEU A 138 -12.56 -2.58 -12.71
CA LEU A 138 -13.84 -3.19 -13.07
C LEU A 138 -14.02 -4.55 -12.37
N TYR A 139 -12.95 -5.34 -12.30
CA TYR A 139 -12.95 -6.60 -11.55
C TYR A 139 -13.24 -6.38 -10.05
N ARG A 140 -12.64 -5.34 -9.44
CA ARG A 140 -12.96 -4.97 -8.05
C ARG A 140 -14.40 -4.51 -7.89
N LEU A 141 -14.97 -3.77 -8.86
CA LEU A 141 -16.37 -3.34 -8.80
C LEU A 141 -17.32 -4.55 -8.82
N TYR A 142 -17.01 -5.52 -9.68
CA TYR A 142 -17.77 -6.77 -9.75
C TYR A 142 -17.77 -7.51 -8.40
N ARG A 143 -16.62 -7.57 -7.71
CA ARG A 143 -16.50 -8.24 -6.41
C ARG A 143 -17.01 -7.42 -5.21
N GLU A 144 -16.95 -6.09 -5.31
CA GLU A 144 -17.33 -5.16 -4.25
C GLU A 144 -18.35 -4.13 -4.79
N PRO A 145 -19.58 -4.57 -5.11
CA PRO A 145 -20.55 -3.75 -5.85
C PRO A 145 -20.91 -2.45 -5.12
N TRP A 146 -20.83 -2.41 -3.79
CA TRP A 146 -21.08 -1.20 -2.98
C TRP A 146 -20.10 -0.05 -3.26
N ARG A 147 -18.94 -0.30 -3.88
CA ARG A 147 -17.94 0.72 -4.23
C ARG A 147 -18.29 1.55 -5.47
N TRP A 148 -19.40 1.26 -6.15
CA TRP A 148 -19.83 1.92 -7.39
C TRP A 148 -19.77 3.47 -7.30
N ARG A 149 -20.21 4.06 -6.19
CA ARG A 149 -20.21 5.53 -5.98
C ARG A 149 -18.81 6.13 -6.08
N ARG A 150 -17.83 5.47 -5.43
CA ARG A 150 -16.41 5.90 -5.48
C ARG A 150 -15.84 5.71 -6.87
N MET A 151 -16.25 4.64 -7.57
CA MET A 151 -15.73 4.29 -8.88
C MET A 151 -16.22 5.21 -10.00
N LEU A 152 -17.31 5.96 -9.80
CA LEU A 152 -17.74 7.04 -10.70
C LEU A 152 -16.71 8.18 -10.83
N ALA A 153 -15.74 8.28 -9.92
CA ALA A 153 -14.64 9.23 -10.07
C ALA A 153 -13.76 8.94 -11.31
N LEU A 154 -13.59 7.66 -11.68
CA LEU A 154 -12.77 7.25 -12.81
C LEU A 154 -13.35 7.69 -14.18
N PRO A 155 -14.62 7.38 -14.54
CA PRO A 155 -15.19 7.85 -15.79
C PRO A 155 -15.33 9.38 -15.83
N ARG A 156 -15.66 10.02 -14.69
CA ARG A 156 -15.68 11.49 -14.61
C ARG A 156 -14.30 12.10 -14.89
N PHE A 157 -13.25 11.51 -14.35
CA PHE A 157 -11.88 11.93 -14.60
C PHE A 157 -11.51 11.74 -16.08
N ALA A 158 -11.75 10.55 -16.64
CA ALA A 158 -11.49 10.28 -18.06
C ALA A 158 -12.21 11.28 -18.98
N MET A 159 -13.50 11.53 -18.72
CA MET A 159 -14.29 12.51 -19.48
C MET A 159 -13.70 13.93 -19.37
N ARG A 160 -13.30 14.37 -18.16
CA ARG A 160 -12.65 15.67 -17.97
C ARG A 160 -11.32 15.78 -18.72
N VAL A 161 -10.51 14.73 -18.73
CA VAL A 161 -9.23 14.70 -19.47
C VAL A 161 -9.48 14.77 -20.98
N ILE A 162 -10.44 14.01 -21.51
CA ILE A 162 -10.79 14.02 -22.94
C ILE A 162 -11.34 15.39 -23.36
N LEU A 163 -12.27 15.96 -22.58
CA LEU A 163 -12.89 17.25 -22.89
C LEU A 163 -11.94 18.44 -22.76
N ARG A 164 -10.99 18.41 -21.81
CA ARG A 164 -9.96 19.47 -21.66
C ARG A 164 -8.77 19.28 -22.59
N GLY A 165 -8.38 18.03 -22.90
CA GLY A 165 -7.30 17.71 -23.83
C GLY A 165 -7.60 18.17 -25.26
N ARG A 166 -8.88 18.19 -25.67
CA ARG A 166 -9.32 18.72 -26.98
C ARG A 166 -9.21 20.24 -27.08
N LYS A 167 -9.37 20.99 -25.98
CA LYS A 167 -9.30 22.46 -26.00
C LYS A 167 -7.89 23.06 -26.15
N ASN A 168 -6.84 22.28 -25.91
CA ASN A 168 -5.45 22.76 -25.98
C ASN A 168 -4.72 22.36 -27.27
N HIS A 169 -5.38 21.67 -28.21
CA HIS A 169 -4.80 21.34 -29.53
C HIS A 169 -5.36 22.21 -30.67
N ASP A 170 -6.41 23.00 -30.39
CA ASP A 170 -7.07 23.88 -31.37
C ASP A 170 -6.81 25.38 -31.10
N ALA A 171 -5.75 25.72 -30.36
CA ALA A 171 -5.35 27.10 -30.03
C ALA A 171 -3.85 27.33 -30.27
#